data_AF-A0A965VVM3-F1
#
_entry.id   AF-A0A965VVM3-F1
#
_cell.length_a   1.000
_cell.length_b   1.000
_cell.length_c   1.000
_cell.angle_alpha   90.00
_cell.angle_beta   90.00
_cell.angle_gamma   90.00
#
_symmetry.space_group_name_H-M   'P 1'
#
loop_
_entity.id
_entity.type
_entity.pdbx_description
1 polymer ?
#
loop_
_entity_poly.entity_id
_entity_poly.type
_entity_poly.pdbx_seq_one_letter_code
_entity_poly.pdbx_strand_id
1 'polypeptide(L)'
;MIKIFLVLLAIVYGTLSFSGTIDPSTPDEKYINYGSKFPYIGQIIGRKQDDTPYSGSVVAYKNNIIITAAHIFHNNKTCVVIFSTKLLPIKKIVVHQDYDYEKFGRHDIAVCLVSGDIGLDWYPDIYKDNKENGSICSLAGYGSTGTFITGILPSKESKKRAGSNIIDAVNEYLLFCSPSVKIDKTELEFIIAPGDSGGGLFIGNDLAGIHSGVIEDKINKGKSKYGAVSAHTRVSVYKDWIESITQELMKE
;
A
#
# COMPACT_ATOMS: atom_id res chain seq x y z
N MET A 1 -9.60 -47.29 1.30
CA MET A 1 -10.42 -46.24 1.94
C MET A 1 -9.73 -44.90 1.73
N ILE A 2 -10.21 -44.11 0.76
CA ILE A 2 -9.68 -42.77 0.48
C ILE A 2 -10.39 -41.80 1.43
N LYS A 3 -9.65 -41.19 2.37
CA LYS A 3 -10.16 -40.11 3.20
C LYS A 3 -10.04 -38.80 2.42
N ILE A 4 -11.14 -38.35 1.85
CA ILE A 4 -11.29 -37.01 1.29
C ILE A 4 -11.32 -36.04 2.47
N PHE A 5 -10.26 -35.24 2.62
CA PHE A 5 -10.22 -34.14 3.57
C PHE A 5 -10.95 -32.95 2.93
N LEU A 6 -12.23 -32.77 3.26
CA LEU A 6 -12.96 -31.54 2.99
C LEU A 6 -12.38 -30.44 3.89
N VAL A 7 -11.50 -29.60 3.34
CA VAL A 7 -11.12 -28.34 3.97
C VAL A 7 -12.30 -27.39 3.81
N LEU A 8 -13.12 -27.29 4.86
CA LEU A 8 -14.10 -26.23 4.99
C LEU A 8 -13.34 -24.89 5.04
N LEU A 9 -13.44 -24.11 3.97
CA LEU A 9 -12.98 -22.73 3.94
C LEU A 9 -13.90 -21.93 4.89
N ALA A 10 -13.48 -21.79 6.15
CA ALA A 10 -14.12 -20.85 7.06
C ALA A 10 -13.94 -19.44 6.47
N ILE A 11 -15.04 -18.82 6.07
CA ILE A 11 -15.07 -17.42 5.63
C ILE A 11 -14.68 -16.58 6.85
N VAL A 12 -13.41 -16.18 6.90
CA VAL A 12 -12.87 -15.33 7.96
C VAL A 12 -13.37 -13.91 7.72
N TYR A 13 -14.13 -13.36 8.67
CA TYR A 13 -14.36 -11.93 8.77
C TYR A 13 -13.01 -11.23 9.00
N GLY A 14 -12.41 -10.73 7.92
CA GLY A 14 -11.26 -9.84 7.99
C GLY A 14 -11.65 -8.51 8.63
N THR A 15 -10.69 -7.85 9.28
CA THR A 15 -10.83 -6.45 9.66
C THR A 15 -11.02 -5.61 8.41
N LEU A 16 -12.22 -5.05 8.27
CA LEU A 16 -12.64 -4.29 7.11
C LEU A 16 -11.94 -2.91 7.15
N SER A 17 -11.28 -2.54 6.05
CA SER A 17 -10.32 -1.44 5.98
C SER A 17 -10.64 -0.51 4.79
N PHE A 18 -10.89 0.77 5.04
CA PHE A 18 -11.10 1.83 4.04
C PHE A 18 -9.87 2.71 3.72
N SER A 19 -9.41 2.88 2.49
CA SER A 19 -8.12 3.59 2.29
C SER A 19 -8.02 5.09 2.60
N GLY A 20 -7.10 5.47 3.50
CA GLY A 20 -6.66 6.83 3.84
C GLY A 20 -7.73 7.79 4.37
N THR A 21 -7.28 8.83 5.06
CA THR A 21 -8.17 9.96 5.43
C THR A 21 -8.17 11.01 4.34
N ILE A 22 -9.24 11.79 4.30
CA ILE A 22 -9.59 12.66 3.17
C ILE A 22 -9.93 14.09 3.60
N ASP A 23 -9.97 15.01 2.64
CA ASP A 23 -10.42 16.39 2.85
C ASP A 23 -11.90 16.36 3.32
N PRO A 24 -12.25 16.94 4.49
CA PRO A 24 -13.62 16.95 5.00
C PRO A 24 -14.62 17.68 4.10
N SER A 25 -14.15 18.53 3.19
CA SER A 25 -14.98 19.27 2.23
C SER A 25 -15.26 18.49 0.94
N THR A 26 -14.60 17.35 0.74
CA THR A 26 -14.72 16.55 -0.48
C THR A 26 -15.48 15.24 -0.18
N PRO A 27 -16.53 14.91 -0.93
CA PRO A 27 -17.26 13.66 -0.72
C PRO A 27 -16.39 12.42 -0.91
N ASP A 28 -16.53 11.44 -0.01
CA ASP A 28 -15.83 10.14 -0.01
C ASP A 28 -15.91 9.41 -1.36
N GLU A 29 -17.07 9.51 -2.03
CA GLU A 29 -17.31 8.88 -3.33
C GLU A 29 -16.29 9.31 -4.40
N LYS A 30 -15.80 10.57 -4.36
CA LYS A 30 -14.79 11.02 -5.31
C LYS A 30 -13.48 10.24 -5.15
N TYR A 31 -13.07 9.95 -3.91
CA TYR A 31 -11.87 9.18 -3.61
C TYR A 31 -12.02 7.70 -3.98
N ILE A 32 -13.22 7.13 -3.77
CA ILE A 32 -13.54 5.77 -4.21
C ILE A 32 -13.51 5.68 -5.75
N ASN A 33 -14.15 6.63 -6.42
CA ASN A 33 -14.18 6.70 -7.88
C ASN A 33 -12.78 6.89 -8.45
N TYR A 34 -11.94 7.71 -7.81
CA TYR A 34 -10.54 7.85 -8.21
C TYR A 34 -9.75 6.55 -7.96
N GLY A 35 -9.95 5.91 -6.81
CA GLY A 35 -9.36 4.60 -6.49
C GLY A 35 -9.67 3.51 -7.50
N SER A 36 -10.87 3.53 -8.11
CA SER A 36 -11.24 2.60 -9.17
C SER A 36 -10.34 2.68 -10.42
N LYS A 37 -9.63 3.79 -10.62
CA LYS A 37 -8.70 4.02 -11.75
C LYS A 37 -7.34 3.34 -11.58
N PHE A 38 -7.09 2.72 -10.43
CA PHE A 38 -5.83 2.05 -10.10
C PHE A 38 -6.04 0.53 -10.03
N PRO A 39 -6.30 -0.17 -11.16
CA PRO A 39 -6.60 -1.61 -11.15
C PRO A 39 -5.42 -2.47 -10.66
N TYR A 40 -4.20 -1.93 -10.75
CA TYR A 40 -2.96 -2.52 -10.25
C TYR A 40 -2.76 -2.36 -8.74
N ILE A 41 -3.68 -1.73 -8.00
CA ILE A 41 -3.67 -1.76 -6.54
C ILE A 41 -4.60 -2.86 -6.04
N GLY A 42 -4.02 -3.82 -5.31
CA GLY A 42 -4.70 -4.93 -4.68
C GLY A 42 -4.66 -4.84 -3.15
N GLN A 43 -5.45 -5.68 -2.50
CA GLN A 43 -5.46 -5.83 -1.05
C GLN A 43 -4.65 -7.07 -0.66
N ILE A 44 -3.90 -7.01 0.44
CA ILE A 44 -3.33 -8.19 1.09
C ILE A 44 -4.01 -8.38 2.44
N ILE A 45 -4.41 -9.62 2.74
CA ILE A 45 -4.92 -10.00 4.05
C ILE A 45 -4.18 -11.22 4.56
N GLY A 46 -4.04 -11.34 5.87
CA GLY A 46 -3.30 -12.44 6.46
C GLY A 46 -3.52 -12.58 7.96
N ARG A 47 -2.76 -13.52 8.53
CA ARG A 47 -2.65 -13.73 9.97
C ARG A 47 -1.20 -13.71 10.39
N LYS A 48 -0.96 -13.15 11.56
CA LYS A 48 0.33 -13.22 12.25
C LYS A 48 0.52 -14.59 12.91
N GLN A 49 1.72 -14.86 13.44
CA GLN A 49 2.04 -16.08 14.18
C GLN A 49 1.13 -16.31 15.40
N ASP A 50 0.68 -15.23 16.04
CA ASP A 50 -0.30 -15.24 17.14
C ASP A 50 -1.77 -15.32 16.67
N ASP A 51 -1.99 -15.60 15.38
CA ASP A 51 -3.29 -15.63 14.70
C ASP A 51 -4.05 -14.30 14.64
N THR A 52 -3.46 -13.18 15.09
CA THR A 52 -4.04 -11.84 14.91
C THR A 52 -4.18 -11.52 13.42
N PRO A 53 -5.36 -11.09 12.93
CA PRO A 53 -5.53 -10.73 11.53
C PRO A 53 -4.78 -9.44 11.20
N TYR A 54 -4.34 -9.31 9.96
CA TYR A 54 -3.85 -8.06 9.41
C TYR A 54 -4.35 -7.85 7.98
N SER A 55 -4.37 -6.59 7.57
CA SER A 55 -4.66 -6.16 6.21
C SER A 55 -3.62 -5.12 5.76
N GLY A 56 -3.45 -5.03 4.45
CA GLY A 56 -2.54 -4.12 3.79
C GLY A 56 -2.93 -3.95 2.32
N SER A 57 -2.04 -3.33 1.57
CA SER A 57 -2.18 -3.08 0.15
C SER A 57 -0.97 -3.60 -0.61
N VAL A 58 -1.11 -3.78 -1.92
CA VAL A 58 -0.03 -4.21 -2.80
C VAL A 58 -0.13 -3.50 -4.16
N VAL A 59 0.98 -3.38 -4.86
CA VAL A 59 1.05 -2.94 -6.25
C VAL A 59 1.36 -4.13 -7.15
N ALA A 60 0.51 -4.43 -8.12
CA ALA A 60 0.82 -5.36 -9.19
C ALA A 60 1.92 -4.77 -10.08
N TYR A 61 3.00 -5.51 -10.30
CA TYR A 61 4.16 -5.05 -11.07
C TYR A 61 4.38 -5.84 -12.37
N LYS A 62 4.05 -7.14 -12.35
CA LYS A 62 3.97 -8.02 -13.54
C LYS A 62 2.83 -9.02 -13.34
N ASN A 63 2.55 -9.87 -14.33
CA ASN A 63 1.45 -10.85 -14.31
C ASN A 63 1.30 -11.63 -13.00
N ASN A 64 2.40 -12.03 -12.37
CA ASN A 64 2.42 -12.79 -11.12
C ASN A 64 3.36 -12.18 -10.06
N ILE A 65 3.76 -10.91 -10.23
CA ILE A 65 4.69 -10.23 -9.32
C ILE A 65 4.00 -9.02 -8.72
N ILE A 66 4.11 -8.89 -7.39
CA ILE A 66 3.66 -7.72 -6.65
C ILE A 66 4.84 -7.06 -5.90
N ILE A 67 4.70 -5.76 -5.65
CA ILE A 67 5.56 -4.98 -4.77
C ILE A 67 4.70 -4.48 -3.60
N THR A 68 5.24 -4.53 -2.39
CA THR A 68 4.53 -4.09 -1.17
C THR A 68 5.54 -3.67 -0.09
N ALA A 69 5.04 -3.25 1.08
CA ALA A 69 5.88 -2.88 2.22
C ALA A 69 6.37 -4.14 2.95
N ALA A 70 7.64 -4.15 3.36
CA ALA A 70 8.24 -5.27 4.06
C ALA A 70 7.61 -5.52 5.44
N HIS A 71 7.23 -4.46 6.14
CA HIS A 71 6.68 -4.54 7.49
C HIS A 71 5.37 -5.33 7.57
N ILE A 72 4.65 -5.49 6.46
CA ILE A 72 3.44 -6.33 6.38
C ILE A 72 3.77 -7.78 6.75
N PHE A 73 4.98 -8.24 6.42
CA PHE A 73 5.40 -9.61 6.65
C PHE A 73 5.99 -9.86 8.04
N HIS A 74 6.05 -8.85 8.91
CA HIS A 74 6.53 -9.03 10.27
C HIS A 74 5.62 -9.98 11.06
N ASN A 75 6.20 -11.07 11.58
CA ASN A 75 5.50 -12.19 12.21
C ASN A 75 4.38 -12.78 11.34
N ASN A 76 4.50 -12.74 10.01
CA ASN A 76 3.51 -13.33 9.11
C ASN A 76 3.45 -14.86 9.26
N LYS A 77 2.23 -15.41 9.27
CA LYS A 77 1.93 -16.84 9.27
C LYS A 77 1.29 -17.27 7.96
N THR A 78 0.24 -16.56 7.53
CA THR A 78 -0.44 -16.78 6.26
C THR A 78 -0.83 -15.46 5.63
N CYS A 79 -0.85 -15.43 4.30
CA CYS A 79 -1.27 -14.25 3.55
C CYS A 79 -1.82 -14.64 2.17
N VAL A 80 -2.76 -13.84 1.68
CA VAL A 80 -3.35 -13.95 0.35
C VAL A 80 -3.58 -12.55 -0.20
N VAL A 81 -3.38 -12.40 -1.50
CA VAL A 81 -3.60 -11.15 -2.21
C VAL A 81 -4.94 -11.20 -2.94
N ILE A 82 -5.64 -10.08 -2.96
CA ILE A 82 -6.94 -9.92 -3.60
C ILE A 82 -6.81 -8.84 -4.66
N PHE A 83 -7.04 -9.23 -5.92
CA PHE A 83 -7.22 -8.31 -7.04
C PHE A 83 -8.62 -8.50 -7.62
N SER A 84 -9.44 -7.46 -7.58
CA SER A 84 -10.87 -7.56 -7.92
C SER A 84 -11.53 -8.70 -7.11
N THR A 85 -11.93 -9.80 -7.76
CA THR A 85 -12.50 -10.99 -7.11
C THR A 85 -11.53 -12.18 -7.02
N LYS A 86 -10.31 -12.07 -7.56
CA LYS A 86 -9.31 -13.14 -7.55
C LYS A 86 -8.56 -13.18 -6.22
N LEU A 87 -8.56 -14.34 -5.58
CA LEU A 87 -7.71 -14.67 -4.44
C LEU A 87 -6.44 -15.37 -4.93
N LEU A 88 -5.29 -14.74 -4.71
CA LEU A 88 -3.99 -15.21 -5.15
C LEU A 88 -3.07 -15.45 -3.94
N PRO A 89 -2.92 -16.70 -3.50
CA PRO A 89 -1.90 -17.05 -2.50
C PRO A 89 -0.51 -16.56 -2.89
N ILE A 90 0.27 -16.10 -1.92
CA ILE A 90 1.68 -15.75 -2.14
C ILE A 90 2.52 -17.03 -2.09
N LYS A 91 3.29 -17.28 -3.14
CA LYS A 91 4.20 -18.42 -3.26
C LYS A 91 5.56 -18.13 -2.62
N LYS A 92 6.11 -16.95 -2.86
CA LYS A 92 7.43 -16.54 -2.35
C LYS A 92 7.39 -15.06 -1.96
N ILE A 93 8.01 -14.76 -0.82
CA ILE A 93 8.16 -13.42 -0.26
C ILE A 93 9.65 -13.13 -0.21
N VAL A 94 10.08 -12.03 -0.81
CA VAL A 94 11.45 -11.54 -0.72
C VAL A 94 11.41 -10.12 -0.14
N VAL A 95 11.83 -10.00 1.12
CA VAL A 95 12.01 -8.72 1.82
C VAL A 95 13.41 -8.21 1.53
N HIS A 96 13.58 -6.89 1.40
CA HIS A 96 14.91 -6.29 1.25
C HIS A 96 15.84 -6.70 2.41
N GLN A 97 17.05 -7.15 2.09
CA GLN A 97 17.98 -7.74 3.07
C GLN A 97 18.37 -6.80 4.21
N ASP A 98 18.40 -5.50 3.95
CA ASP A 98 18.73 -4.46 4.93
C ASP A 98 17.51 -3.91 5.69
N TYR A 99 16.33 -4.50 5.48
CA TYR A 99 15.12 -4.11 6.22
C TYR A 99 15.24 -4.47 7.70
N ASP A 100 14.91 -3.50 8.56
CA ASP A 100 14.89 -3.65 10.00
C ASP A 100 13.56 -3.10 10.54
N TYR A 101 12.73 -3.98 11.09
CA TYR A 101 11.40 -3.65 11.59
C TYR A 101 11.42 -2.59 12.71
N GLU A 102 12.49 -2.54 13.51
CA GLU A 102 12.64 -1.59 14.61
C GLU A 102 13.10 -0.20 14.12
N LYS A 103 13.56 -0.10 12.86
CA LYS A 103 14.07 1.15 12.28
C LYS A 103 13.11 1.66 11.20
N PHE A 104 12.23 2.56 11.61
CA PHE A 104 11.32 3.22 10.69
C PHE A 104 12.04 3.91 9.53
N GLY A 105 11.50 3.76 8.32
CA GLY A 105 11.85 4.57 7.18
C GLY A 105 13.04 4.10 6.34
N ARG A 106 13.53 2.87 6.54
CA ARG A 106 14.63 2.31 5.74
C ARG A 106 14.25 0.95 5.18
N HIS A 107 14.47 0.77 3.88
CA HIS A 107 14.34 -0.53 3.19
C HIS A 107 13.00 -1.25 3.38
N ASP A 108 11.92 -0.52 3.67
CA ASP A 108 10.58 -1.08 3.88
C ASP A 108 9.92 -1.42 2.54
N ILE A 109 10.44 -2.45 1.88
CA ILE A 109 10.00 -2.93 0.58
C ILE A 109 10.17 -4.45 0.44
N ALA A 110 9.22 -5.08 -0.21
CA ALA A 110 9.21 -6.49 -0.54
C ALA A 110 8.69 -6.72 -1.96
N VAL A 111 9.24 -7.74 -2.63
CA VAL A 111 8.76 -8.26 -3.92
C VAL A 111 8.26 -9.68 -3.70
N CYS A 112 7.10 -10.02 -4.24
CA CYS A 112 6.50 -11.34 -4.03
C CYS A 112 6.00 -11.96 -5.33
N LEU A 113 6.10 -13.29 -5.39
CA LEU A 113 5.51 -14.12 -6.42
C LEU A 113 4.14 -14.62 -5.94
N VAL A 114 3.08 -14.36 -6.72
CA VAL A 114 1.73 -14.86 -6.44
C VAL A 114 1.38 -16.09 -7.27
N SER A 115 0.37 -16.84 -6.84
CA SER A 115 0.11 -18.20 -7.35
C SER A 115 -0.36 -18.29 -8.80
N GLY A 116 -0.86 -17.20 -9.37
CA GLY A 116 -1.42 -17.17 -10.72
C GLY A 116 -1.45 -15.76 -11.30
N ASP A 117 -2.00 -15.66 -12.51
CA ASP A 117 -2.06 -14.41 -13.25
C ASP A 117 -3.08 -13.43 -12.64
N ILE A 118 -2.56 -12.27 -12.23
CA ILE A 118 -3.33 -11.11 -11.77
C ILE A 118 -4.29 -10.70 -12.89
N GLY A 119 -3.87 -10.73 -14.16
CA GLY A 119 -4.70 -10.51 -15.34
C GLY A 119 -5.08 -9.05 -15.52
N LEU A 120 -4.08 -8.16 -15.55
CA LEU A 120 -4.25 -6.75 -15.92
C LEU A 120 -3.72 -6.53 -17.34
N ASP A 121 -4.35 -5.60 -18.06
CA ASP A 121 -3.92 -5.24 -19.41
C ASP A 121 -2.56 -4.51 -19.42
N TRP A 122 -2.22 -3.85 -18.31
CA TRP A 122 -0.98 -3.10 -18.15
C TRP A 122 -0.56 -3.02 -16.67
N TYR A 123 0.74 -2.87 -16.43
CA TYR A 123 1.37 -2.76 -15.12
C TYR A 123 2.26 -1.52 -15.03
N PRO A 124 2.30 -0.81 -13.89
CA PRO A 124 3.15 0.35 -13.69
C PRO A 124 4.63 0.03 -13.82
N ASP A 125 5.35 0.92 -14.50
CA ASP A 125 6.80 0.95 -14.49
C ASP A 125 7.33 1.57 -13.19
N ILE A 126 8.59 1.30 -12.89
CA ILE A 126 9.28 1.94 -11.77
C ILE A 126 9.70 3.35 -12.19
N TYR A 127 9.41 4.36 -11.37
CA TYR A 127 9.86 5.73 -11.61
C TYR A 127 11.39 5.83 -11.49
N LYS A 128 12.07 6.44 -12.48
CA LYS A 128 13.55 6.43 -12.59
C LYS A 128 14.20 7.80 -12.52
N ASP A 129 13.44 8.88 -12.61
CA ASP A 129 13.98 10.21 -12.92
C ASP A 129 14.62 10.92 -11.72
N ASN A 130 14.49 10.39 -10.50
CA ASN A 130 14.99 11.01 -9.25
C ASN A 130 14.54 12.48 -9.06
N LYS A 131 13.41 12.87 -9.67
CA LYS A 131 12.80 14.22 -9.61
C LYS A 131 11.48 14.20 -8.84
N GLU A 132 11.42 13.44 -7.75
CA GLU A 132 10.19 13.25 -7.00
C GLU A 132 9.77 14.53 -6.25
N ASN A 133 10.72 15.29 -5.71
CA ASN A 133 10.44 16.46 -4.87
C ASN A 133 9.64 17.54 -5.64
N GLY A 134 8.49 17.95 -5.09
CA GLY A 134 7.58 18.94 -5.71
C GLY A 134 6.71 18.40 -6.84
N SER A 135 6.81 17.12 -7.19
CA SER A 135 5.91 16.51 -8.17
C SER A 135 4.51 16.32 -7.60
N ILE A 136 3.50 16.53 -8.44
CA ILE A 136 2.14 16.06 -8.16
C ILE A 136 2.16 14.53 -8.23
N CYS A 137 1.60 13.89 -7.21
CA CYS A 137 1.53 12.44 -7.11
C CYS A 137 0.10 11.97 -6.85
N SER A 138 -0.16 10.71 -7.19
CA SER A 138 -1.37 10.00 -6.83
C SER A 138 -1.04 8.92 -5.80
N LEU A 139 -1.94 8.66 -4.86
CA LEU A 139 -1.77 7.65 -3.81
C LEU A 139 -3.00 6.76 -3.79
N ALA A 140 -2.82 5.44 -3.62
CA ALA A 140 -3.93 4.50 -3.64
C ALA A 140 -3.68 3.25 -2.77
N GLY A 141 -4.71 2.81 -2.03
CA GLY A 141 -4.58 1.69 -1.11
C GLY A 141 -5.89 1.05 -0.62
N TYR A 142 -5.72 0.20 0.39
CA TYR A 142 -6.56 -0.61 1.29
C TYR A 142 -7.00 -0.11 2.68
N GLY A 143 -6.45 1.00 3.17
CA GLY A 143 -6.23 1.33 4.60
C GLY A 143 -7.40 1.68 5.48
N SER A 144 -7.33 2.67 6.38
CA SER A 144 -8.47 3.08 7.22
C SER A 144 -8.88 4.52 6.91
N THR A 145 -10.18 4.85 6.93
CA THR A 145 -10.65 6.15 6.40
C THR A 145 -11.29 7.00 7.47
N GLY A 146 -11.51 8.26 7.12
CA GLY A 146 -12.00 9.32 7.97
C GLY A 146 -11.60 10.65 7.34
N THR A 147 -11.64 11.73 8.11
CA THR A 147 -11.28 13.06 7.58
C THR A 147 -10.02 13.58 8.24
N PHE A 148 -9.41 14.61 7.65
CA PHE A 148 -8.31 15.34 8.28
C PHE A 148 -8.69 16.06 9.59
N ILE A 149 -9.97 16.11 9.94
CA ILE A 149 -10.46 16.68 11.21
C ILE A 149 -10.71 15.56 12.23
N THR A 150 -11.51 14.57 11.85
CA THR A 150 -11.92 13.48 12.75
C THR A 150 -10.80 12.45 12.97
N GLY A 151 -9.84 12.39 12.05
CA GLY A 151 -8.96 11.24 11.88
C GLY A 151 -9.73 10.01 11.42
N ILE A 152 -9.13 8.85 11.61
CA ILE A 152 -9.70 7.54 11.27
C ILE A 152 -11.03 7.31 12.01
N LEU A 153 -12.05 6.91 11.26
CA LEU A 153 -13.36 6.52 11.74
C LEU A 153 -13.46 4.99 11.82
N PRO A 154 -14.18 4.45 12.82
CA PRO A 154 -14.52 3.03 12.85
C PRO A 154 -15.45 2.75 11.68
N SER A 155 -15.05 1.84 10.80
CA SER A 155 -15.90 1.51 9.67
C SER A 155 -15.67 0.05 9.26
N LYS A 156 -16.67 -0.54 8.57
CA LYS A 156 -16.76 -1.99 8.32
C LYS A 156 -16.74 -2.45 6.85
N GLU A 157 -16.22 -1.71 5.88
CA GLU A 157 -16.15 -2.12 4.47
C GLU A 157 -14.75 -1.92 3.89
N SER A 158 -14.25 -2.93 3.17
CA SER A 158 -12.98 -2.80 2.48
C SER A 158 -13.16 -2.00 1.19
N LYS A 159 -12.70 -0.75 1.14
CA LYS A 159 -12.84 0.10 -0.06
C LYS A 159 -11.52 0.73 -0.45
N LYS A 160 -11.11 0.47 -1.70
CA LYS A 160 -10.01 1.17 -2.34
C LYS A 160 -10.36 2.62 -2.54
N ARG A 161 -9.44 3.49 -2.16
CA ARG A 161 -9.49 4.92 -2.45
C ARG A 161 -8.18 5.34 -3.08
N ALA A 162 -8.25 6.43 -3.78
CA ALA A 162 -7.09 7.17 -4.18
C ALA A 162 -7.31 8.65 -3.96
N GLY A 163 -6.22 9.35 -3.78
CA GLY A 163 -6.16 10.80 -3.82
C GLY A 163 -4.86 11.27 -4.45
N SER A 164 -4.59 12.55 -4.35
CA SER A 164 -3.42 13.19 -4.92
C SER A 164 -2.78 14.10 -3.88
N ASN A 165 -1.47 14.31 -3.96
CA ASN A 165 -0.77 15.31 -3.16
C ASN A 165 0.34 15.95 -4.00
N ILE A 166 1.06 16.89 -3.40
CA ILE A 166 2.39 17.30 -3.86
C ILE A 166 3.41 16.63 -2.92
N ILE A 167 4.51 16.10 -3.48
CA ILE A 167 5.59 15.54 -2.66
C ILE A 167 6.35 16.69 -2.01
N ASP A 168 6.20 16.83 -0.69
CA ASP A 168 6.74 17.94 0.10
C ASP A 168 8.27 17.89 0.20
N ALA A 169 8.79 16.69 0.43
CA ALA A 169 10.18 16.44 0.73
C ALA A 169 10.58 15.04 0.31
N VAL A 170 11.88 14.87 0.09
CA VAL A 170 12.51 13.60 -0.27
C VAL A 170 13.77 13.45 0.58
N ASN A 171 13.98 12.27 1.15
CA ASN A 171 15.29 11.87 1.67
C ASN A 171 15.81 10.66 0.87
N GLU A 172 16.90 10.05 1.33
CA GLU A 172 17.51 8.92 0.63
C GLU A 172 16.52 7.77 0.37
N TYR A 173 15.68 7.41 1.35
CA TYR A 173 14.82 6.22 1.29
C TYR A 173 13.32 6.51 1.29
N LEU A 174 12.91 7.75 1.53
CA LEU A 174 11.51 8.13 1.73
C LEU A 174 11.09 9.34 0.91
N LEU A 175 9.85 9.28 0.44
CA LEU A 175 9.04 10.40 -0.06
C LEU A 175 8.07 10.83 1.05
N PHE A 176 7.85 12.12 1.20
CA PHE A 176 6.95 12.69 2.20
C PHE A 176 5.81 13.47 1.56
N CYS A 177 4.59 13.27 2.04
CA CYS A 177 3.40 13.98 1.61
C CYS A 177 2.53 14.34 2.82
N SER A 178 2.06 15.57 2.88
CA SER A 178 1.18 16.09 3.91
C SER A 178 0.00 16.81 3.26
N PRO A 179 -1.17 16.87 3.92
CA PRO A 179 -2.29 17.65 3.43
C PRO A 179 -1.93 19.14 3.49
N SER A 180 -2.24 19.88 2.43
CA SER A 180 -1.95 21.29 2.35
C SER A 180 -2.85 22.08 3.30
N VAL A 181 -2.22 22.90 4.12
CA VAL A 181 -2.86 24.01 4.85
C VAL A 181 -2.76 25.33 4.07
N LYS A 182 -2.15 25.33 2.88
CA LYS A 182 -1.94 26.47 1.97
C LYS A 182 -2.81 26.37 0.71
N ILE A 183 -2.74 27.41 -0.13
CA ILE A 183 -3.60 27.59 -1.32
C ILE A 183 -3.21 26.64 -2.47
N ASP A 184 -1.96 26.17 -2.53
CA ASP A 184 -1.49 25.21 -3.55
C ASP A 184 -1.81 23.76 -3.15
N LYS A 185 -3.11 23.45 -3.04
CA LYS A 185 -3.59 22.10 -2.72
C LYS A 185 -4.08 21.37 -3.96
N THR A 186 -3.95 20.04 -3.97
CA THR A 186 -4.64 19.23 -4.98
C THR A 186 -6.13 19.08 -4.65
N GLU A 187 -6.95 18.67 -5.61
CA GLU A 187 -8.40 18.54 -5.38
C GLU A 187 -8.79 17.36 -4.47
N LEU A 188 -7.96 16.31 -4.43
CA LEU A 188 -8.21 15.07 -3.71
C LEU A 188 -7.08 14.77 -2.73
N GLU A 189 -6.72 15.72 -1.87
CA GLU A 189 -5.68 15.50 -0.85
C GLU A 189 -5.96 14.26 0.00
N PHE A 190 -4.87 13.58 0.37
CA PHE A 190 -4.94 12.23 0.94
C PHE A 190 -3.84 11.96 1.98
N ILE A 191 -4.19 11.34 3.10
CA ILE A 191 -3.19 10.84 4.07
C ILE A 191 -3.39 9.34 4.21
N ILE A 192 -2.30 8.57 4.08
CA ILE A 192 -2.39 7.12 4.27
C ILE A 192 -2.70 6.78 5.72
N ALA A 193 -3.30 5.62 5.95
CA ALA A 193 -3.75 5.16 7.26
C ALA A 193 -3.50 3.65 7.43
N PRO A 194 -3.69 3.08 8.64
CA PRO A 194 -3.50 1.66 8.87
C PRO A 194 -4.23 0.79 7.84
N GLY A 195 -3.47 -0.08 7.16
CA GLY A 195 -3.90 -0.95 6.05
C GLY A 195 -3.61 -0.39 4.65
N ASP A 196 -3.22 0.88 4.52
CA ASP A 196 -2.71 1.44 3.25
C ASP A 196 -1.28 1.00 3.01
N SER A 197 -0.58 0.57 4.06
CA SER A 197 0.74 -0.06 4.01
C SER A 197 0.89 -0.96 2.79
N GLY A 198 1.93 -0.73 2.00
CA GLY A 198 2.20 -1.48 0.78
C GLY A 198 1.48 -0.98 -0.49
N GLY A 199 0.60 0.02 -0.36
CA GLY A 199 -0.05 0.70 -1.47
C GLY A 199 0.94 1.56 -2.25
N GLY A 200 0.47 2.11 -3.38
CA GLY A 200 1.34 2.78 -4.35
C GLY A 200 1.19 4.30 -4.33
N LEU A 201 2.32 5.00 -4.39
CA LEU A 201 2.42 6.41 -4.75
C LEU A 201 2.98 6.51 -6.17
N PHE A 202 2.30 7.24 -7.05
CA PHE A 202 2.59 7.33 -8.47
C PHE A 202 2.91 8.76 -8.90
N ILE A 203 3.91 8.92 -9.76
CA ILE A 203 4.16 10.18 -10.49
C ILE A 203 3.81 9.91 -11.94
N GLY A 204 2.74 10.53 -12.43
CA GLY A 204 2.09 10.08 -13.66
C GLY A 204 1.59 8.64 -13.49
N ASN A 205 2.06 7.74 -14.34
CA ASN A 205 1.71 6.32 -14.29
C ASN A 205 2.78 5.46 -13.59
N ASP A 206 3.94 6.03 -13.25
CA ASP A 206 5.08 5.27 -12.74
C ASP A 206 5.03 5.18 -11.22
N LEU A 207 5.33 3.99 -10.70
CA LEU A 207 5.43 3.72 -9.27
C LEU A 207 6.68 4.43 -8.70
N ALA A 208 6.46 5.47 -7.92
CA ALA A 208 7.51 6.26 -7.28
C ALA A 208 7.68 5.91 -5.79
N GLY A 209 6.62 5.48 -5.11
CA GLY A 209 6.65 5.20 -3.68
C GLY A 209 5.81 3.98 -3.26
N ILE A 210 6.22 3.29 -2.21
CA ILE A 210 5.42 2.29 -1.50
C ILE A 210 5.01 2.84 -0.14
N HIS A 211 3.72 2.77 0.21
CA HIS A 211 3.20 3.29 1.47
C HIS A 211 3.84 2.57 2.68
N SER A 212 4.60 3.31 3.50
CA SER A 212 5.38 2.73 4.61
C SER A 212 4.79 3.10 5.98
N GLY A 213 4.39 4.36 6.18
CA GLY A 213 3.74 4.75 7.43
C GLY A 213 3.46 6.24 7.53
N VAL A 214 3.04 6.67 8.72
CA VAL A 214 2.64 8.06 8.99
C VAL A 214 3.45 8.58 10.17
N ILE A 215 3.99 9.79 10.03
CA ILE A 215 4.68 10.54 11.06
C ILE A 215 3.67 11.51 11.69
N GLU A 216 3.46 11.39 13.00
CA GLU A 216 2.49 12.17 13.77
C GLU A 216 3.05 12.53 15.14
N ASP A 217 2.53 13.61 15.73
CA ASP A 217 2.79 13.89 17.14
C ASP A 217 2.18 12.82 18.07
N LYS A 218 2.64 12.78 19.32
CA LYS A 218 2.20 11.76 20.30
C LYS A 218 0.70 11.80 20.60
N ILE A 219 0.06 12.96 20.54
CA ILE A 219 -1.36 13.17 20.87
C ILE A 219 -2.25 12.66 19.71
N ASN A 220 -1.71 12.71 18.50
CA ASN A 220 -2.39 12.37 17.27
C ASN A 220 -1.97 11.03 16.68
N LYS A 221 -1.05 10.32 17.32
CA LYS A 221 -0.57 8.99 16.91
C LYS A 221 -1.70 8.04 16.49
N GLY A 222 -1.59 7.54 15.27
CA GLY A 222 -2.51 6.59 14.67
C GLY A 222 -3.85 7.20 14.28
N LYS A 223 -3.92 8.50 13.97
CA LYS A 223 -5.17 9.18 13.57
C LYS A 223 -5.18 9.60 12.11
N SER A 224 -4.03 9.75 11.46
CA SER A 224 -3.88 10.23 10.08
C SER A 224 -4.71 11.48 9.83
N LYS A 225 -4.40 12.60 10.50
CA LYS A 225 -5.19 13.85 10.36
C LYS A 225 -4.31 15.06 10.09
N TYR A 226 -4.86 16.27 10.02
CA TYR A 226 -4.04 17.48 9.84
C TYR A 226 -2.87 17.53 10.84
N GLY A 227 -1.68 17.86 10.32
CA GLY A 227 -0.41 17.80 11.05
C GLY A 227 0.36 16.48 10.89
N ALA A 228 -0.27 15.46 10.30
CA ALA A 228 0.40 14.21 9.93
C ALA A 228 1.16 14.33 8.60
N VAL A 229 2.21 13.53 8.46
CA VAL A 229 2.98 13.38 7.22
C VAL A 229 3.00 11.91 6.82
N SER A 230 2.50 11.60 5.63
CA SER A 230 2.64 10.29 5.01
C SER A 230 4.08 10.08 4.55
N ALA A 231 4.63 8.91 4.82
CA ALA A 231 5.97 8.50 4.40
C ALA A 231 5.88 7.26 3.51
N HIS A 232 6.57 7.31 2.37
CA HIS A 232 6.53 6.27 1.36
C HIS A 232 7.95 5.84 1.01
N THR A 233 8.25 4.54 1.04
CA THR A 233 9.52 3.99 0.57
C THR A 233 9.76 4.43 -0.87
N ARG A 234 10.80 5.21 -1.10
CA ARG A 234 11.20 5.74 -2.40
C ARG A 234 11.67 4.59 -3.28
N VAL A 235 10.95 4.30 -4.36
CA VAL A 235 11.18 3.08 -5.16
C VAL A 235 12.38 3.22 -6.11
N SER A 236 12.69 4.45 -6.56
CA SER A 236 13.79 4.73 -7.49
C SER A 236 15.17 4.27 -6.99
N VAL A 237 15.39 4.28 -5.66
CA VAL A 237 16.64 3.79 -5.05
C VAL A 237 16.72 2.26 -4.98
N TYR A 238 15.61 1.55 -5.19
CA TYR A 238 15.54 0.08 -5.18
C TYR A 238 15.34 -0.53 -6.58
N LYS A 239 15.38 0.26 -7.66
CA LYS A 239 15.06 -0.21 -9.01
C LYS A 239 15.86 -1.46 -9.42
N ASP A 240 17.17 -1.47 -9.17
CA ASP A 240 18.06 -2.57 -9.58
C ASP A 240 17.77 -3.82 -8.74
N TRP A 241 17.48 -3.63 -7.44
CA TRP A 241 17.08 -4.71 -6.54
C TRP A 241 15.73 -5.30 -6.96
N ILE A 242 14.72 -4.47 -7.24
CA ILE A 242 13.39 -4.90 -7.71
C ILE A 242 13.52 -5.69 -9.01
N GLU A 243 14.28 -5.19 -9.99
CA GLU A 243 14.49 -5.86 -11.27
C GLU A 243 15.20 -7.21 -11.08
N SER A 244 16.26 -7.27 -10.26
CA SER A 244 16.98 -8.51 -9.96
C SER A 244 16.09 -9.56 -9.30
N ILE A 245 15.35 -9.20 -8.25
CA ILE A 245 14.46 -10.13 -7.56
C ILE A 245 13.31 -10.58 -8.47
N THR A 246 12.76 -9.66 -9.28
CA THR A 246 11.72 -10.00 -10.26
C THR A 246 12.21 -11.07 -11.24
N GLN A 247 13.43 -10.92 -11.78
CA GLN A 247 14.01 -11.90 -12.69
C GLN A 247 14.28 -13.26 -12.03
N GLU A 248 14.64 -13.29 -10.74
CA GLU A 248 14.80 -14.53 -9.99
C GLU A 248 13.45 -15.24 -9.83
N LEU A 249 12.43 -14.52 -9.35
CA LEU A 249 11.11 -15.07 -9.07
C LEU A 249 10.40 -15.59 -10.33
N MET A 250 10.62 -14.96 -11.48
CA MET A 250 10.02 -15.39 -12.75
C MET A 250 10.64 -16.68 -13.34
N LYS A 251 11.72 -17.21 -12.75
CA LYS A 251 12.33 -18.49 -13.17
C LYS A 251 11.75 -19.71 -12.44
N GLU A 252 10.90 -19.49 -11.44
CA GLU A 252 10.19 -20.54 -10.67
C GLU A 252 8.90 -20.98 -11.36
#